data_AF-A0A5N8HHM8-F1
#
_entry.id   AF-A0A5N8HHM8-F1
#
_cell.length_a   1.000
_cell.length_b   1.000
_cell.length_c   1.000
_cell.angle_alpha   90.00
_cell.angle_beta   90.00
_cell.angle_gamma   90.00
#
_symmetry.space_group_name_H-M   'P 1'
#
loop_
_entity.id
_entity.type
_entity.pdbx_description
1 polymer ?
#
loop_
_entity_poly.entity_id
_entity_poly.type
_entity_poly.pdbx_seq_one_letter_code
_entity_poly.pdbx_strand_id
1 'polypeptide(L)'
;ETAPQYEGKIGEQEYFDKGVLMIAMVKAGVELAFETMVDSGIIEESAYYESLHELPLIANTIARKRLYEMNVVISDTAEYGNYLFSYACVPLLKPFMAELQPGDLGKAIPEGAVDNAQLRDVNEAIRSHAIEQVGKKLRGYMTDMKRIAVAG
;
A
#
# COMPACT_ATOMS: atom_id res chain seq x y z
N GLU A 1 6.81 3.59 -17.98
CA GLU A 1 8.02 4.43 -18.12
C GLU A 1 7.98 5.55 -19.17
N THR A 2 7.49 5.33 -20.40
CA THR A 2 7.65 6.33 -21.50
C THR A 2 6.43 7.23 -21.75
N ALA A 3 5.32 7.04 -21.04
CA ALA A 3 4.12 7.85 -21.22
C ALA A 3 4.37 9.32 -20.86
N PRO A 4 3.77 10.29 -21.58
CA PRO A 4 3.84 11.71 -21.20
C PRO A 4 3.17 11.95 -19.84
N GLN A 5 3.62 12.97 -19.12
CA GLN A 5 2.98 13.39 -17.87
C GLN A 5 1.79 14.30 -18.18
N TYR A 6 0.68 14.08 -17.49
CA TYR A 6 -0.46 15.00 -17.54
C TYR A 6 -0.10 16.33 -16.87
N GLU A 7 -0.39 17.45 -17.53
CA GLU A 7 -0.01 18.80 -17.06
C GLU A 7 -1.09 19.49 -16.23
N GLY A 8 -2.32 18.94 -16.21
CA GLY A 8 -3.40 19.49 -15.39
C GLY A 8 -3.28 19.07 -13.92
N LYS A 9 -4.13 19.67 -13.08
CA LYS A 9 -4.22 19.33 -11.66
C LYS A 9 -5.10 18.10 -11.46
N ILE A 10 -4.61 17.14 -10.69
CA ILE A 10 -5.42 16.05 -10.12
C ILE A 10 -5.67 16.41 -8.65
N GLY A 11 -6.93 16.38 -8.20
CA GLY A 11 -7.26 16.58 -6.79
C GLY A 11 -6.75 15.43 -5.91
N GLU A 12 -6.48 15.70 -4.63
CA GLU A 12 -6.09 14.66 -3.68
C GLU A 12 -7.14 13.55 -3.59
N GLN A 13 -8.41 13.94 -3.40
CA GLN A 13 -9.52 12.99 -3.35
C GLN A 13 -9.69 12.19 -4.65
N GLU A 14 -9.35 12.78 -5.81
CA GLU A 14 -9.42 12.04 -7.08
C GLU A 14 -8.45 10.85 -7.13
N TYR A 15 -7.29 10.92 -6.47
CA TYR A 15 -6.38 9.77 -6.39
C TYR A 15 -7.00 8.62 -5.61
N PHE A 16 -7.76 8.91 -4.56
CA PHE A 16 -8.46 7.89 -3.78
C PHE A 16 -9.66 7.34 -4.57
N ASP A 17 -10.51 8.23 -5.11
CA ASP A 17 -11.75 7.84 -5.76
C ASP A 17 -11.53 7.08 -7.07
N LYS A 18 -10.52 7.47 -7.86
CA LYS A 18 -10.18 6.81 -9.13
C LYS A 18 -9.17 5.67 -8.93
N GLY A 19 -8.60 5.54 -7.74
CA GLY A 19 -7.53 4.59 -7.42
C GLY A 19 -7.97 3.39 -6.57
N VAL A 20 -9.25 3.01 -6.61
CA VAL A 20 -9.80 1.94 -5.75
C VAL A 20 -8.98 0.65 -5.83
N LEU A 21 -8.66 0.18 -7.04
CA LEU A 21 -7.80 -0.99 -7.22
C LEU A 21 -6.38 -0.80 -6.67
N MET A 22 -5.81 0.41 -6.79
CA MET A 22 -4.48 0.70 -6.24
C MET A 22 -4.47 0.61 -4.72
N ILE A 23 -5.51 1.12 -4.05
CA ILE A 23 -5.69 1.01 -2.61
C ILE A 23 -5.82 -0.46 -2.19
N ALA A 24 -6.62 -1.24 -2.93
CA ALA A 24 -6.80 -2.66 -2.67
C ALA A 24 -5.48 -3.45 -2.83
N MET A 25 -4.67 -3.14 -3.85
CA MET A 25 -3.35 -3.75 -4.05
C MET A 25 -2.39 -3.45 -2.90
N VAL A 26 -2.38 -2.20 -2.41
CA VAL A 26 -1.56 -1.82 -1.25
C VAL A 26 -1.97 -2.63 -0.03
N LYS A 27 -3.27 -2.68 0.29
CA LYS A 27 -3.78 -3.45 1.43
C LYS A 27 -3.40 -4.92 1.32
N ALA A 28 -3.78 -5.57 0.22
CA ALA A 28 -3.58 -7.00 0.04
C ALA A 28 -2.09 -7.37 0.01
N GLY A 29 -1.24 -6.59 -0.66
CA GLY A 29 0.19 -6.86 -0.73
C GLY A 29 0.90 -6.72 0.62
N VAL A 30 0.56 -5.67 1.38
CA VAL A 30 1.13 -5.44 2.71
C VAL A 30 0.68 -6.51 3.71
N GLU A 31 -0.61 -6.84 3.75
CA GLU A 31 -1.14 -7.87 4.64
C GLU A 31 -0.52 -9.24 4.30
N LEU A 32 -0.49 -9.61 3.02
CA LEU A 32 0.08 -10.89 2.58
C LEU A 32 1.57 -11.01 2.91
N ALA A 33 2.36 -9.93 2.73
CA ALA A 33 3.77 -9.92 3.10
C ALA A 33 3.95 -10.06 4.62
N PHE A 34 3.16 -9.32 5.40
CA PHE A 34 3.20 -9.37 6.85
C PHE A 34 2.86 -10.77 7.39
N GLU A 35 1.73 -11.33 6.94
CA GLU A 35 1.28 -12.67 7.34
C GLU A 35 2.33 -13.73 6.97
N THR A 36 2.83 -13.70 5.74
CA THR A 36 3.86 -14.65 5.27
C THR A 36 5.14 -14.57 6.11
N MET A 37 5.56 -13.36 6.50
CA MET A 37 6.72 -13.19 7.39
C MET A 37 6.43 -13.77 8.77
N VAL A 38 5.28 -13.45 9.37
CA VAL A 38 4.92 -13.92 10.71
C VAL A 38 4.78 -15.45 10.75
N ASP A 39 4.15 -16.04 9.75
CA ASP A 39 3.98 -17.49 9.61
C ASP A 39 5.33 -18.22 9.48
N SER A 40 6.35 -17.54 8.95
CA SER A 40 7.72 -18.07 8.87
C SER A 40 8.52 -17.93 10.17
N GLY A 41 7.93 -17.35 11.22
CA GLY A 41 8.54 -17.16 12.54
C GLY A 41 9.16 -15.78 12.77
N ILE A 42 8.94 -14.82 11.88
CA ILE A 42 9.36 -13.42 12.08
C ILE A 42 8.39 -12.76 13.07
N ILE A 43 8.90 -11.97 14.00
CA ILE A 43 8.06 -11.25 14.97
C ILE A 43 7.25 -10.13 14.29
N GLU A 44 6.05 -9.86 14.80
CA GLU A 44 5.13 -8.88 14.23
C GLU A 44 5.75 -7.48 14.09
N GLU A 45 6.52 -7.02 15.09
CA GLU A 45 7.17 -5.72 15.00
C GLU A 45 8.17 -5.64 13.83
N SER A 46 8.96 -6.68 13.59
CA SER A 46 9.89 -6.74 12.45
C SER A 46 9.12 -6.79 11.13
N ALA A 47 8.11 -7.66 11.04
CA ALA A 47 7.28 -7.75 9.84
C ALA A 47 6.60 -6.42 9.50
N TYR A 48 6.17 -5.65 10.50
CA TYR A 48 5.61 -4.30 10.29
C TYR A 48 6.64 -3.30 9.74
N TYR A 49 7.85 -3.27 10.32
CA TYR A 49 8.89 -2.34 9.88
C TYR A 49 9.35 -2.63 8.44
N GLU A 50 9.51 -3.90 8.09
CA GLU A 50 9.96 -4.34 6.75
C GLU A 50 8.83 -4.38 5.71
N SER A 51 7.61 -3.89 6.04
CA SER A 51 6.48 -3.82 5.09
C SER A 51 5.76 -2.47 5.13
N LEU A 52 4.75 -2.31 5.98
CA LEU A 52 3.88 -1.13 6.00
C LEU A 52 4.65 0.16 6.34
N HIS A 53 5.67 0.08 7.19
CA HIS A 53 6.42 1.26 7.62
C HIS A 53 7.26 1.88 6.50
N GLU A 54 7.88 1.06 5.65
CA GLU A 54 8.75 1.52 4.56
C GLU A 54 7.99 1.93 3.30
N LEU A 55 6.75 1.46 3.14
CA LEU A 55 5.96 1.68 1.93
C LEU A 55 5.87 3.16 1.49
N PRO A 56 5.67 4.16 2.39
CA PRO A 56 5.67 5.57 1.99
C PRO A 56 7.01 6.03 1.39
N LEU A 57 8.15 5.52 1.88
CA LEU A 57 9.46 5.87 1.37
C LEU A 57 9.63 5.38 -0.08
N ILE A 58 9.23 4.14 -0.36
CA ILE A 58 9.28 3.58 -1.72
C ILE A 58 8.30 4.31 -2.64
N ALA A 59 7.07 4.58 -2.20
CA ALA A 59 6.09 5.33 -2.97
C ALA A 59 6.59 6.73 -3.38
N ASN A 60 7.35 7.39 -2.51
CA ASN A 60 7.96 8.69 -2.82
C ASN A 60 9.00 8.62 -3.95
N THR A 61 9.76 7.52 -4.07
CA THR A 61 10.71 7.35 -5.19
C THR A 61 9.99 7.27 -6.53
N ILE A 62 8.86 6.53 -6.57
CA ILE A 62 8.00 6.40 -7.76
C ILE A 62 7.36 7.74 -8.10
N ALA A 63 6.86 8.48 -7.10
CA ALA A 63 6.25 9.79 -7.32
C ALA A 63 7.26 10.79 -7.93
N ARG A 64 8.55 10.66 -7.59
CA ARG A 64 9.59 11.58 -8.04
C ARG A 64 10.06 11.29 -9.48
N LYS A 65 10.44 10.07 -9.82
CA LYS A 65 10.83 9.69 -11.20
C LYS A 65 10.50 8.24 -11.57
N ARG A 66 9.28 7.81 -11.25
CA ARG A 66 8.66 6.56 -11.73
C ARG A 66 9.45 5.32 -11.29
N LEU A 67 9.28 4.20 -12.02
CA LEU A 67 9.93 2.94 -11.68
C LEU A 67 11.45 3.00 -11.89
N TYR A 68 11.93 3.90 -12.74
CA TYR A 68 13.37 4.15 -12.90
C TYR A 68 14.03 4.56 -11.58
N GLU A 69 13.50 5.59 -10.89
CA GLU A 69 14.11 6.03 -9.63
C GLU A 69 13.92 5.01 -8.52
N MET A 70 12.79 4.31 -8.48
CA MET A 70 12.62 3.20 -7.54
C MET A 70 13.74 2.17 -7.69
N ASN A 71 13.99 1.68 -8.91
CA ASN A 71 14.98 0.62 -9.13
C ASN A 71 16.43 1.10 -8.95
N VAL A 72 16.75 2.37 -9.23
CA VAL A 72 18.12 2.88 -9.05
C VAL A 72 18.43 3.30 -7.61
N VAL A 73 17.42 3.55 -6.78
CA VAL A 73 17.58 3.96 -5.37
C VAL A 73 17.75 2.76 -4.44
N ILE A 74 17.09 1.64 -4.76
CA ILE A 74 17.20 0.40 -3.99
C ILE A 74 18.50 -0.37 -4.34
N SER A 75 18.84 -1.38 -3.54
CA SER A 75 20.00 -2.23 -3.82
C SER A 75 19.77 -3.18 -5.00
N ASP A 76 20.83 -3.63 -5.66
CA ASP A 76 20.76 -4.63 -6.74
C ASP A 76 20.01 -5.91 -6.33
N THR A 77 20.10 -6.30 -5.05
CA THR A 77 19.37 -7.46 -4.51
C THR A 77 17.86 -7.19 -4.47
N ALA A 78 17.45 -6.00 -4.02
CA ALA A 78 16.05 -5.60 -4.00
C ALA A 78 15.50 -5.40 -5.43
N GLU A 79 16.29 -4.82 -6.32
CA GLU A 79 15.95 -4.68 -7.74
C GLU A 79 15.74 -6.06 -8.40
N TYR A 80 16.65 -7.00 -8.18
CA TYR A 80 16.52 -8.36 -8.69
C TYR A 80 15.29 -9.09 -8.14
N GLY A 81 15.05 -8.99 -6.83
CA GLY A 81 13.86 -9.56 -6.19
C GLY A 81 12.56 -8.96 -6.73
N ASN A 82 12.52 -7.64 -6.93
CA ASN A 82 11.41 -6.95 -7.57
C ASN A 82 11.11 -7.53 -8.95
N TYR A 83 12.13 -7.76 -9.79
CA TYR A 83 11.92 -8.37 -11.10
C TYR A 83 11.35 -9.78 -11.00
N LEU A 84 11.91 -10.66 -10.16
CA LEU A 84 11.38 -12.02 -10.00
C LEU A 84 9.89 -12.01 -9.66
N PHE A 85 9.49 -11.19 -8.69
CA PHE A 85 8.10 -11.07 -8.29
C PHE A 85 7.24 -10.46 -9.40
N SER A 86 7.66 -9.31 -9.97
CA SER A 86 6.88 -8.57 -10.96
C SER A 86 6.60 -9.40 -12.23
N TYR A 87 7.60 -10.13 -12.74
CA TYR A 87 7.42 -10.96 -13.92
C TYR A 87 6.49 -12.17 -13.70
N ALA A 88 6.33 -12.63 -12.45
CA ALA A 88 5.37 -13.68 -12.09
C ALA A 88 3.97 -13.11 -11.77
N CYS A 89 3.91 -11.99 -11.05
CA CYS A 89 2.68 -11.39 -10.56
C CYS A 89 1.84 -10.76 -11.68
N VAL A 90 2.46 -10.10 -12.65
CA VAL A 90 1.73 -9.46 -13.76
C VAL A 90 0.94 -10.48 -14.60
N PRO A 91 1.52 -11.62 -15.05
CA PRO A 91 0.73 -12.67 -15.70
C PRO A 91 -0.34 -13.29 -14.79
N LEU A 92 -0.04 -13.49 -13.51
CA LEU A 92 -0.95 -14.10 -12.54
C LEU A 92 -2.25 -13.29 -12.38
N LEU A 93 -2.14 -11.96 -12.30
CA LEU A 93 -3.30 -11.09 -12.13
C LEU A 93 -4.02 -10.78 -13.46
N LYS A 94 -3.50 -11.23 -14.61
CA LYS A 94 -4.10 -10.91 -15.91
C LYS A 94 -5.59 -11.32 -16.03
N PRO A 95 -6.02 -12.51 -15.57
CA PRO A 95 -7.44 -12.86 -15.57
C PRO A 95 -8.27 -11.95 -14.67
N PHE A 96 -7.76 -11.62 -13.47
CA PHE A 96 -8.44 -10.71 -12.55
C PHE A 96 -8.63 -9.31 -13.16
N MET A 97 -7.61 -8.78 -13.86
CA MET A 97 -7.70 -7.49 -14.53
C MET A 97 -8.75 -7.45 -15.65
N ALA A 98 -9.07 -8.60 -16.26
CA ALA A 98 -10.06 -8.68 -17.33
C ALA A 98 -11.50 -8.56 -16.82
N GLU A 99 -11.73 -8.84 -15.54
CA GLU A 99 -13.06 -8.85 -14.90
C GLU A 99 -13.35 -7.58 -14.09
N LEU A 100 -12.49 -6.55 -14.18
CA LEU A 100 -12.70 -5.29 -13.49
C LEU A 100 -13.99 -4.60 -13.94
N GLN A 101 -14.70 -4.04 -12.98
CA GLN A 101 -15.95 -3.33 -13.19
C GLN A 101 -15.72 -1.81 -13.30
N PRO A 102 -16.64 -1.07 -13.95
CA PRO A 102 -16.57 0.38 -13.98
C PRO A 102 -16.62 0.97 -12.56
N GLY A 103 -15.55 1.68 -12.17
CA GLY A 103 -15.38 2.21 -10.83
C GLY A 103 -14.19 1.61 -10.07
N ASP A 104 -13.74 0.41 -10.47
CA ASP A 104 -12.61 -0.25 -9.82
C ASP A 104 -11.29 0.48 -10.08
N LEU A 105 -11.15 1.13 -11.25
CA LEU A 105 -9.98 1.92 -11.61
C LEU A 105 -10.33 3.02 -12.62
N GLY A 106 -9.77 4.21 -12.42
CA GLY A 106 -9.84 5.35 -13.35
C GLY A 106 -11.14 6.16 -13.31
N LYS A 107 -12.18 5.69 -12.61
CA LYS A 107 -13.47 6.37 -12.46
C LYS A 107 -13.93 6.28 -11.01
N ALA A 108 -14.45 7.37 -10.46
CA ALA A 108 -15.05 7.36 -9.13
C ALA A 108 -16.33 6.52 -9.10
N ILE A 109 -16.50 5.75 -8.02
CA ILE A 109 -17.77 5.12 -7.68
C ILE A 109 -18.67 6.22 -7.09
N PRO A 110 -19.92 6.40 -7.56
CA PRO A 110 -20.84 7.36 -6.95
C PRO A 110 -21.01 7.07 -5.46
N GLU A 111 -20.94 8.10 -4.61
CA GLU A 111 -21.32 7.97 -3.21
C GLU A 111 -22.78 7.46 -3.15
N GLY A 112 -22.93 6.21 -2.71
CA GLY A 112 -24.21 5.54 -2.54
C GLY A 112 -24.43 5.17 -1.07
N ALA A 113 -25.66 4.80 -0.75
CA ALA A 113 -25.98 4.19 0.53
C ALA A 113 -25.35 2.78 0.58
N VAL A 114 -24.11 2.70 1.05
CA VAL A 114 -23.51 1.43 1.48
C VAL A 114 -24.26 0.95 2.72
N ASP A 115 -24.55 -0.34 2.82
CA ASP A 115 -25.16 -0.89 4.02
C ASP A 115 -24.25 -0.61 5.23
N ASN A 116 -24.78 0.11 6.23
CA ASN A 116 -24.04 0.52 7.42
C ASN A 116 -23.51 -0.70 8.21
N ALA A 117 -24.20 -1.84 8.16
CA ALA A 117 -23.74 -3.07 8.79
C ALA A 117 -22.52 -3.64 8.06
N GLN A 118 -22.60 -3.81 6.74
CA GLN A 118 -21.44 -4.21 5.92
C GLN A 118 -20.25 -3.25 6.08
N LEU A 119 -20.50 -1.94 6.06
CA LEU A 119 -19.43 -0.95 6.24
C LEU A 119 -18.77 -1.07 7.62
N ARG A 120 -19.56 -1.27 8.68
CA ARG A 120 -19.03 -1.51 10.03
C ARG A 120 -18.17 -2.77 10.05
N ASP A 121 -18.67 -3.87 9.49
CA ASP A 121 -18.00 -5.17 9.57
C ASP A 121 -16.69 -5.15 8.76
N VAL A 122 -16.66 -4.49 7.59
CA VAL A 122 -15.42 -4.26 6.81
C VAL A 122 -14.44 -3.38 7.59
N ASN A 123 -14.91 -2.28 8.19
CA ASN A 123 -14.06 -1.40 8.98
C ASN A 123 -13.48 -2.09 10.21
N GLU A 124 -14.24 -2.99 10.84
CA GLU A 124 -13.77 -3.79 11.96
C GLU A 124 -12.76 -4.84 11.50
N ALA A 125 -13.02 -5.55 10.40
CA ALA A 125 -12.07 -6.50 9.82
C ALA A 125 -10.71 -5.83 9.53
N ILE A 126 -10.73 -4.66 8.90
CA ILE A 126 -9.51 -3.89 8.58
C ILE A 126 -8.72 -3.55 9.84
N ARG A 127 -9.35 -2.90 10.82
CA ARG A 127 -8.64 -2.45 12.04
C ARG A 127 -8.21 -3.59 12.95
N SER A 128 -8.88 -4.75 12.85
CA SER A 128 -8.59 -5.92 13.67
C SER A 128 -7.42 -6.73 13.13
N HIS A 129 -6.98 -6.49 11.89
CA HIS A 129 -5.83 -7.15 11.31
C HIS A 129 -4.57 -6.91 12.16
N ALA A 130 -3.76 -7.95 12.36
CA ALA A 130 -2.59 -7.91 13.26
C ALA A 130 -1.62 -6.76 12.92
N ILE A 131 -1.36 -6.54 11.62
CA ILE A 131 -0.51 -5.42 11.15
C ILE A 131 -1.00 -4.04 11.61
N GLU A 132 -2.32 -3.83 11.69
CA GLU A 132 -2.90 -2.56 12.13
C GLU A 132 -2.80 -2.40 13.65
N GLN A 133 -2.96 -3.50 14.40
CA GLN A 133 -2.80 -3.50 15.84
C GLN A 133 -1.35 -3.19 16.26
N VAL A 134 -0.38 -3.92 15.72
CA VAL A 134 1.05 -3.68 15.98
C VAL A 134 1.47 -2.30 15.45
N GLY A 135 0.98 -1.91 14.26
CA GLY A 135 1.28 -0.63 13.66
C GLY A 135 0.78 0.54 14.49
N LYS A 136 -0.44 0.46 15.03
CA LYS A 136 -0.98 1.49 15.94
C LYS A 136 -0.13 1.63 17.19
N LYS A 137 0.28 0.52 17.81
CA LYS A 137 1.16 0.51 18.99
C LYS A 137 2.51 1.16 18.69
N LEU A 138 3.18 0.74 17.61
CA LEU A 138 4.51 1.23 17.23
C LEU A 138 4.49 2.73 16.83
N ARG A 139 3.49 3.16 16.05
CA ARG A 139 3.32 4.58 15.70
C ARG A 139 3.05 5.46 16.92
N GLY A 140 2.34 4.91 17.92
CA GLY A 140 2.16 5.55 19.23
C GLY A 140 3.51 5.84 19.90
N TYR A 141 4.36 4.83 20.04
CA TYR A 141 5.68 4.99 20.65
C TYR A 141 6.57 6.00 19.92
N MET A 142 6.60 5.98 18.60
CA MET A 142 7.38 6.95 17.81
C MET A 142 6.88 8.38 18.01
N THR A 143 5.56 8.57 18.09
CA THR A 143 4.95 9.89 18.32
C THR A 143 5.31 10.42 19.70
N ASP A 144 5.28 9.57 20.72
CA ASP A 144 5.64 9.94 22.08
C ASP A 144 7.13 10.29 22.20
N MET A 145 8.03 9.53 21.57
CA MET A 145 9.45 9.88 21.50
C MET A 145 9.69 11.23 20.80
N LYS A 146 8.99 11.50 19.69
CA LYS A 146 9.10 12.78 18.98
C LYS A 146 8.65 13.97 19.85
N ARG A 147 7.64 13.79 20.70
CA ARG A 147 7.21 14.82 21.66
C ARG A 147 8.28 15.10 22.72
N ILE A 148 8.92 14.05 23.24
CA ILE A 148 9.97 14.19 24.27
C ILE A 148 11.19 14.93 23.71
N ALA A 149 11.62 14.61 22.48
CA ALA A 149 12.79 15.23 21.85
C ALA A 149 12.63 16.74 21.53
N VAL A 150 11.40 17.27 21.51
CA VAL A 150 11.12 18.70 21.30
C VAL A 150 10.94 19.44 22.64
N ALA A 151 10.68 18.71 23.72
CA ALA A 151 10.45 19.28 25.05
C ALA A 151 11.72 19.38 25.92
N GLY A 152 12.86 18.86 25.45
CA GLY A 152 14.18 18.98 26.09
C GLY A 152 15.11 19.85 25.28
#